data_AF-U2YHH1-F1
#
_entry.id   AF-U2YHH1-F1
#
_cell.length_a   1.000
_cell.length_b   1.000
_cell.length_c   1.000
_cell.angle_alpha   90.00
_cell.angle_beta   90.00
_cell.angle_gamma   90.00
#
_symmetry.space_group_name_H-M   'P 1'
#
loop_
_entity.id
_entity.type
_entity.pdbx_description
1 polymer ?
#
loop_
_entity_poly.entity_id
_entity_poly.type
_entity_poly.pdbx_seq_one_letter_code
_entity_poly.pdbx_strand_id
1 'polypeptide(L)'
;MKEVQPLFEGDEPDPKLTRRSYELLQDRIADFAQRQGLDLQRGERRAAKERAKRIRGEAVCKRRNISPARGRELAAMEAEAAVEDRKEAVKERAAAVEDRKAAAQERAEAKETLVGVRAKQQAAEQARREAATASAALAAREQSLRIGTQAVIAEELTYSPPSAERPEGLTWGRNKPKSKKRREWLMEKIQPARDWIVGFARTTFGLHKRIAAKLAKQQARAAAIIDFEKAQNQTPPKSMLDIVNLNEAGPDDELRPIPGAWAVPTDFTVERLDEHLRGLTNTDICDAYAPTRDAADFAEHDDIQVRYRAGQHHLAEEAARRGLVIELREHHPGQATDAGRALLHTDSPPRALHVIRTNHARERRRGS
;
A
#
# COMPACT_ATOMS: atom_id res chain seq x y z
N MET A 1 -17.67 88.69 -69.99
CA MET A 1 -18.77 88.78 -70.97
C MET A 1 -18.16 89.27 -72.27
N LYS A 2 -18.07 88.38 -73.26
CA LYS A 2 -17.59 88.70 -74.62
C LYS A 2 -18.78 88.51 -75.55
N GLU A 3 -18.98 89.49 -76.40
CA GLU A 3 -20.15 89.74 -77.23
C GLU A 3 -20.41 88.57 -78.20
N VAL A 4 -21.62 88.01 -78.14
CA VAL A 4 -22.16 87.13 -79.16
C VAL A 4 -22.88 88.03 -80.15
N GLN A 5 -22.27 88.30 -81.29
CA GLN A 5 -22.93 88.98 -82.41
C GLN A 5 -24.19 88.20 -82.82
N PRO A 6 -25.32 88.87 -83.09
CA PRO A 6 -26.51 88.22 -83.64
C PRO A 6 -26.24 87.85 -85.10
N LEU A 7 -26.16 86.55 -85.37
CA LEU A 7 -25.85 85.96 -86.69
C LEU A 7 -27.07 85.89 -87.64
N PHE A 8 -28.17 86.57 -87.31
CA PHE A 8 -29.44 86.45 -88.02
C PHE A 8 -30.22 87.78 -88.01
N GLU A 9 -29.77 88.76 -88.78
CA GLU A 9 -30.59 89.91 -89.17
C GLU A 9 -30.53 90.05 -90.70
N GLY A 10 -31.70 89.96 -91.34
CA GLY A 10 -31.91 90.29 -92.75
C GLY A 10 -31.80 89.14 -93.73
N ASP A 11 -32.79 88.24 -93.77
CA ASP A 11 -33.28 87.58 -94.99
C ASP A 11 -34.55 86.77 -94.65
N GLU A 12 -35.64 87.02 -95.38
CA GLU A 12 -36.87 86.22 -95.29
C GLU A 12 -36.58 84.76 -95.70
N PRO A 13 -36.98 83.75 -94.91
CA PRO A 13 -36.64 82.36 -95.20
C PRO A 13 -37.44 81.82 -96.40
N ASP A 14 -36.75 81.61 -97.52
CA ASP A 14 -37.26 80.88 -98.69
C ASP A 14 -37.62 79.43 -98.27
N PRO A 15 -38.90 79.02 -98.35
CA PRO A 15 -39.36 77.71 -97.86
C PRO A 15 -38.82 76.51 -98.67
N LYS A 16 -38.10 76.74 -99.78
CA LYS A 16 -37.49 75.67 -100.60
C LYS A 16 -36.03 75.33 -100.23
N LEU A 17 -35.43 76.00 -99.23
CA LEU A 17 -34.02 75.82 -98.85
C LEU A 17 -33.76 74.88 -97.65
N THR A 18 -34.79 74.23 -97.11
CA THR A 18 -34.77 73.59 -95.77
C THR A 18 -33.96 72.29 -95.63
N ARG A 19 -33.60 71.60 -96.72
CA ARG A 19 -32.75 70.39 -96.63
C ARG A 19 -31.26 70.66 -96.80
N ARG A 20 -30.88 71.47 -97.80
CA ARG A 20 -29.47 71.83 -98.03
C ARG A 20 -28.91 72.74 -96.93
N SER A 21 -29.74 73.59 -96.33
CA SER A 21 -29.32 74.44 -95.22
C SER A 21 -29.02 73.66 -93.93
N TYR A 22 -29.67 72.52 -93.72
CA TYR A 22 -29.50 71.70 -92.53
C TYR A 22 -28.21 70.87 -92.57
N GLU A 23 -27.86 70.29 -93.72
CA GLU A 23 -26.60 69.56 -93.91
C GLU A 23 -25.39 70.51 -93.80
N LEU A 24 -25.47 71.70 -94.41
CA LEU A 24 -24.47 72.76 -94.26
C LEU A 24 -24.32 73.26 -92.81
N LEU A 25 -25.41 73.28 -92.04
CA LEU A 25 -25.37 73.62 -90.62
C LEU A 25 -24.67 72.51 -89.82
N GLN A 26 -24.93 71.24 -90.12
CA GLN A 26 -24.28 70.11 -89.46
C GLN A 26 -22.78 70.07 -89.75
N ASP A 27 -22.36 70.31 -91.00
CA ASP A 27 -20.96 70.37 -91.39
C ASP A 27 -20.24 71.54 -90.69
N ARG A 28 -20.87 72.72 -90.63
CA ARG A 28 -20.31 73.87 -89.90
C ARG A 28 -20.20 73.63 -88.39
N ILE A 29 -21.15 72.91 -87.79
CA ILE A 29 -21.10 72.55 -86.37
C ILE A 29 -20.00 71.52 -86.12
N ALA A 30 -19.81 70.55 -87.02
CA ALA A 30 -18.73 69.57 -86.95
C ALA A 30 -17.35 70.24 -87.07
N ASP A 31 -17.17 71.14 -88.05
CA ASP A 31 -15.96 71.94 -88.21
C ASP A 31 -15.67 72.82 -86.99
N PHE A 32 -16.71 73.45 -86.41
CA PHE A 32 -16.57 74.26 -85.20
C PHE A 32 -16.16 73.40 -84.00
N ALA A 33 -16.76 72.24 -83.81
CA ALA A 33 -16.41 71.31 -82.73
C ALA A 33 -14.96 70.81 -82.87
N GLN A 34 -14.52 70.50 -84.10
CA GLN A 34 -13.16 70.06 -84.38
C GLN A 34 -12.14 71.20 -84.13
N ARG A 35 -12.47 72.45 -84.49
CA ARG A 35 -11.63 73.63 -84.21
C ARG A 35 -11.52 73.97 -82.72
N GLN A 36 -12.53 73.66 -81.91
CA GLN A 36 -12.53 73.88 -80.46
C GLN A 36 -11.93 72.71 -79.65
N GLY A 37 -11.39 71.68 -80.32
CA GLY A 37 -10.82 70.50 -79.66
C GLY A 37 -11.86 69.64 -78.94
N LEU A 38 -13.14 69.79 -79.29
CA LEU A 38 -14.24 68.99 -78.73
C LEU A 38 -14.31 67.67 -79.50
N ASP A 39 -13.72 66.63 -78.91
CA ASP A 39 -13.62 65.29 -79.50
C ASP A 39 -14.99 64.59 -79.57
N LEU A 40 -15.65 64.69 -80.74
CA LEU A 40 -16.91 64.00 -81.05
C LEU A 40 -16.75 62.45 -81.03
N GLN A 41 -15.52 61.90 -81.05
CA GLN A 41 -15.29 60.45 -81.01
C GLN A 41 -15.79 59.79 -79.72
N ARG A 42 -15.85 60.52 -78.59
CA ARG A 42 -16.43 59.98 -77.34
C ARG A 42 -17.93 59.69 -77.46
N GLY A 43 -18.66 60.51 -78.21
CA GLY A 43 -20.09 60.32 -78.49
C GLY A 43 -20.34 59.11 -79.39
N GLU A 44 -19.53 58.96 -80.44
CA GLU A 44 -19.64 57.85 -81.39
C GLU A 44 -19.28 56.49 -80.77
N ARG A 45 -18.16 56.42 -80.04
CA ARG A 45 -17.76 55.18 -79.32
C ARG A 45 -18.80 54.77 -78.27
N ARG A 46 -19.47 55.74 -77.65
CA ARG A 46 -20.57 55.48 -76.71
C ARG A 46 -21.80 54.96 -77.43
N ALA A 47 -22.22 55.60 -78.52
CA ALA A 47 -23.35 55.15 -79.32
C ALA A 47 -23.10 53.73 -79.87
N ALA A 48 -21.88 53.42 -80.31
CA ALA A 48 -21.48 52.08 -80.74
C ALA A 48 -21.58 51.04 -79.61
N LYS A 49 -21.11 51.37 -78.39
CA LYS A 49 -21.24 50.49 -77.21
C LYS A 49 -22.69 50.29 -76.77
N GLU A 50 -23.52 51.33 -76.81
CA GLU A 50 -24.95 51.22 -76.49
C GLU A 50 -25.71 50.38 -77.53
N ARG A 51 -25.37 50.50 -78.83
CA ARG A 51 -25.87 49.60 -79.87
C ARG A 51 -25.44 48.15 -79.62
N ALA A 52 -24.17 47.92 -79.29
CA ALA A 52 -23.66 46.58 -78.99
C ALA A 52 -24.34 45.93 -77.76
N LYS A 53 -24.66 46.72 -76.73
CA LYS A 53 -25.41 46.25 -75.55
C LYS A 53 -26.88 45.92 -75.87
N ARG A 54 -27.54 46.73 -76.70
CA ARG A 54 -28.90 46.41 -77.19
C ARG A 54 -28.94 45.13 -78.01
N ILE A 55 -27.95 44.92 -78.89
CA ILE A 55 -27.83 43.69 -79.68
C ILE A 55 -27.65 42.46 -78.78
N ARG A 56 -27.01 42.60 -77.61
CA ARG A 56 -26.87 41.55 -76.59
C ARG A 56 -28.07 41.38 -75.65
N GLY A 57 -29.14 42.15 -75.82
CA GLY A 57 -30.32 42.10 -74.94
C GLY A 57 -30.11 42.70 -73.54
N GLU A 58 -28.99 43.38 -73.30
CA GLU A 58 -28.73 44.05 -72.03
C GLU A 58 -29.55 45.35 -71.90
N ALA A 59 -30.13 45.61 -70.73
CA ALA A 59 -30.87 46.83 -70.44
C ALA A 59 -29.95 48.07 -70.54
N VAL A 60 -30.20 48.94 -71.52
CA VAL A 60 -29.48 50.21 -71.64
C VAL A 60 -30.15 51.26 -70.77
N CYS A 61 -29.70 51.39 -69.52
CA CYS A 61 -30.07 52.51 -68.66
C CYS A 61 -29.53 53.83 -69.24
N LYS A 62 -30.42 54.67 -69.77
CA LYS A 62 -30.08 56.06 -70.07
C LYS A 62 -29.72 56.74 -68.75
N ARG A 63 -28.45 57.09 -68.56
CA ARG A 63 -28.05 57.91 -67.41
C ARG A 63 -28.86 59.20 -67.48
N ARG A 64 -29.68 59.46 -66.45
CA ARG A 64 -30.31 60.76 -66.26
C ARG A 64 -29.17 61.79 -66.22
N ASN A 65 -29.25 62.85 -67.01
CA ASN A 65 -28.29 63.94 -66.93
C ASN A 65 -28.49 64.62 -65.57
N ILE A 66 -27.67 64.24 -64.59
CA ILE A 66 -27.61 64.90 -63.31
C ILE A 66 -26.88 66.22 -63.55
N SER A 67 -27.46 67.33 -63.11
CA SER A 67 -26.80 68.63 -63.25
C SER A 67 -25.44 68.60 -62.53
N PRO A 68 -24.43 69.34 -63.02
CA PRO A 68 -23.11 69.40 -62.36
C PRO A 68 -23.16 69.84 -60.88
N ALA A 69 -24.24 70.49 -60.43
CA ALA A 69 -24.47 70.82 -59.02
C ALA A 69 -24.89 69.57 -58.21
N ARG A 70 -25.90 68.83 -58.69
CA ARG A 70 -26.41 67.64 -58.00
C ARG A 70 -25.44 66.45 -58.04
N GLY A 71 -24.55 66.40 -59.05
CA GLY A 71 -23.44 65.46 -59.08
C GLY A 71 -22.36 65.76 -58.03
N ARG A 72 -22.13 67.04 -57.70
CA ARG A 72 -21.22 67.45 -56.63
C ARG A 72 -21.79 67.14 -55.24
N GLU A 73 -23.09 67.33 -55.04
CA GLU A 73 -23.79 66.96 -53.80
C GLU A 73 -23.74 65.46 -53.53
N LEU A 74 -24.00 64.63 -54.56
CA LEU A 74 -23.90 63.18 -54.44
C LEU A 74 -22.47 62.72 -54.15
N ALA A 75 -21.47 63.32 -54.80
CA ALA A 75 -20.06 63.03 -54.52
C ALA A 75 -19.64 63.47 -53.11
N ALA A 76 -20.18 64.56 -52.58
CA ALA A 76 -19.93 65.01 -51.21
C ALA A 76 -20.56 64.04 -50.19
N MET A 77 -21.81 63.63 -50.38
CA MET A 77 -22.46 62.63 -49.51
C MET A 77 -21.75 61.28 -49.54
N GLU A 78 -21.30 60.83 -50.72
CA GLU A 78 -20.55 59.57 -50.86
C GLU A 78 -19.16 59.67 -50.22
N ALA A 79 -18.52 60.84 -50.27
CA ALA A 79 -17.26 61.09 -49.58
C ALA A 79 -17.43 61.10 -48.05
N GLU A 80 -18.51 61.68 -47.52
CA GLU A 80 -18.84 61.65 -46.09
C GLU A 80 -19.14 60.23 -45.61
N ALA A 81 -19.95 59.47 -46.35
CA ALA A 81 -20.23 58.06 -46.05
C ALA A 81 -18.93 57.22 -46.05
N ALA A 82 -18.05 57.42 -47.04
CA ALA A 82 -16.77 56.73 -47.09
C ALA A 82 -15.82 57.12 -45.93
N VAL A 83 -15.98 58.31 -45.35
CA VAL A 83 -15.23 58.72 -44.15
C VAL A 83 -15.77 58.00 -42.91
N GLU A 84 -17.08 57.87 -42.75
CA GLU A 84 -17.69 57.11 -41.65
C GLU A 84 -17.37 55.62 -41.75
N ASP A 85 -17.48 55.01 -42.92
CA ASP A 85 -17.11 53.61 -43.16
C ASP A 85 -15.63 53.36 -42.80
N ARG A 86 -14.74 54.31 -43.11
CA ARG A 86 -13.33 54.23 -42.72
C ARG A 86 -13.16 54.30 -41.20
N LYS A 87 -13.92 55.15 -40.50
CA LYS A 87 -13.86 55.23 -39.03
C LYS A 87 -14.37 53.94 -38.39
N GLU A 88 -15.45 53.36 -38.90
CA GLU A 88 -15.98 52.07 -38.43
C GLU A 88 -15.00 50.93 -38.68
N ALA A 89 -14.43 50.85 -39.89
CA ALA A 89 -13.41 49.85 -40.22
C ALA A 89 -12.15 49.96 -39.34
N VAL A 90 -11.76 51.18 -38.93
CA VAL A 90 -10.65 51.38 -37.98
C VAL A 90 -11.02 50.88 -36.58
N LYS A 91 -12.24 51.14 -36.10
CA LYS A 91 -12.72 50.64 -34.80
C LYS A 91 -12.80 49.12 -34.78
N GLU A 92 -13.35 48.50 -35.83
CA GLU A 92 -13.44 47.05 -35.95
C GLU A 92 -12.05 46.40 -35.99
N ARG A 93 -11.10 46.99 -36.72
CA ARG A 93 -9.70 46.53 -36.72
C ARG A 93 -9.06 46.65 -35.34
N ALA A 94 -9.32 47.73 -34.61
CA ALA A 94 -8.81 47.89 -33.26
C ALA A 94 -9.39 46.83 -32.30
N ALA A 95 -10.70 46.60 -32.34
CA ALA A 95 -11.35 45.54 -31.56
C ALA A 95 -10.79 44.14 -31.89
N ALA A 96 -10.66 43.81 -33.19
CA ALA A 96 -10.11 42.54 -33.63
C ALA A 96 -8.64 42.33 -33.21
N VAL A 97 -7.86 43.40 -33.04
CA VAL A 97 -6.48 43.31 -32.52
C VAL A 97 -6.48 43.00 -31.03
N GLU A 98 -7.35 43.64 -30.24
CA GLU A 98 -7.46 43.37 -28.80
C GLU A 98 -7.99 41.95 -28.53
N ASP A 99 -9.01 41.50 -29.28
CA ASP A 99 -9.52 40.13 -29.18
C ASP A 99 -8.43 39.08 -29.48
N ARG A 100 -7.58 39.35 -30.49
CA ARG A 100 -6.44 38.48 -30.81
C ARG A 100 -5.41 38.44 -29.69
N LYS A 101 -5.15 39.58 -29.02
CA LYS A 101 -4.24 39.63 -27.87
C LYS A 101 -4.80 38.87 -26.68
N ALA A 102 -6.07 39.06 -26.34
CA ALA A 102 -6.75 38.35 -25.27
C ALA A 102 -6.73 36.83 -25.51
N ALA A 103 -7.12 36.40 -26.72
CA ALA A 103 -7.07 34.99 -27.09
C ALA A 103 -5.65 34.40 -27.07
N ALA A 104 -4.61 35.20 -27.36
CA ALA A 104 -3.23 34.76 -27.25
C ALA A 104 -2.78 34.59 -25.80
N GLN A 105 -3.19 35.49 -24.90
CA GLN A 105 -2.92 35.41 -23.46
C GLN A 105 -3.60 34.18 -22.85
N GLU A 106 -4.90 33.97 -23.13
CA GLU A 106 -5.63 32.78 -22.65
C GLU A 106 -4.98 31.49 -23.12
N ARG A 107 -4.52 31.43 -24.38
CA ARG A 107 -3.77 30.26 -24.90
C ARG A 107 -2.43 30.06 -24.20
N ALA A 108 -1.74 31.14 -23.82
CA ALA A 108 -0.48 31.06 -23.09
C ALA A 108 -0.72 30.50 -21.68
N GLU A 109 -1.70 31.04 -20.94
CA GLU A 109 -2.08 30.57 -19.61
C GLU A 109 -2.58 29.12 -19.64
N ALA A 110 -3.40 28.75 -20.63
CA ALA A 110 -3.84 27.37 -20.84
C ALA A 110 -2.66 26.43 -21.11
N LYS A 111 -1.65 26.88 -21.85
CA LYS A 111 -0.45 26.08 -22.10
C LYS A 111 0.39 25.89 -20.84
N GLU A 112 0.57 26.93 -20.03
CA GLU A 112 1.31 26.84 -18.77
C GLU A 112 0.61 25.94 -17.75
N THR A 113 -0.70 26.07 -17.60
CA THR A 113 -1.50 25.20 -16.72
C THR A 113 -1.44 23.74 -17.17
N LEU A 114 -1.54 23.46 -18.48
CA LEU A 114 -1.37 22.12 -19.03
C LEU A 114 0.01 21.53 -18.75
N VAL A 115 1.08 22.33 -18.85
CA VAL A 115 2.44 21.90 -18.50
C VAL A 115 2.52 21.55 -17.01
N GLY A 116 1.96 22.39 -16.13
CA GLY A 116 1.90 22.14 -14.69
C GLY A 116 1.11 20.88 -14.33
N VAL A 117 -0.03 20.64 -14.98
CA VAL A 117 -0.83 19.42 -14.78
C VAL A 117 -0.07 18.18 -15.24
N ARG A 118 0.58 18.21 -16.41
CA ARG A 118 1.38 17.10 -16.92
C ARG A 118 2.56 16.77 -15.99
N ALA A 119 3.25 17.79 -15.48
CA ALA A 119 4.33 17.60 -14.52
C ALA A 119 3.84 16.94 -13.23
N LYS A 120 2.69 17.37 -12.69
CA LYS A 120 2.05 16.75 -11.52
C LYS A 120 1.64 15.30 -11.78
N GLN A 121 1.10 15.00 -12.96
CA GLN A 121 0.74 13.64 -13.35
C GLN A 121 1.98 12.73 -13.44
N GLN A 122 3.06 13.20 -14.05
CA GLN A 122 4.31 12.46 -14.15
C GLN A 122 4.92 12.19 -12.76
N ALA A 123 4.94 13.19 -11.88
CA ALA A 123 5.41 13.01 -10.50
C ALA A 123 4.53 12.01 -9.73
N ALA A 124 3.21 12.07 -9.89
CA ALA A 124 2.30 11.13 -9.25
C ALA A 124 2.47 9.70 -9.79
N GLU A 125 2.73 9.52 -11.08
CA GLU A 125 3.03 8.22 -11.68
C GLU A 125 4.36 7.66 -11.19
N GLN A 126 5.40 8.49 -11.10
CA GLN A 126 6.70 8.10 -10.55
C GLN A 126 6.55 7.65 -9.08
N ALA A 127 5.88 8.45 -8.26
CA ALA A 127 5.61 8.09 -6.86
C ALA A 127 4.81 6.79 -6.73
N ARG A 128 3.84 6.55 -7.61
CA ARG A 128 3.09 5.26 -7.65
C ARG A 128 3.98 4.09 -8.02
N ARG A 129 4.89 4.25 -9.00
CA ARG A 129 5.85 3.22 -9.39
C ARG A 129 6.82 2.91 -8.25
N GLU A 130 7.38 3.94 -7.62
CA GLU A 130 8.26 3.78 -6.46
C GLU A 130 7.55 3.08 -5.31
N ALA A 131 6.33 3.50 -4.97
CA ALA A 131 5.51 2.86 -3.94
C ALA A 131 5.21 1.38 -4.27
N ALA A 132 4.91 1.07 -5.53
CA ALA A 132 4.67 -0.30 -5.98
C ALA A 132 5.95 -1.16 -5.90
N THR A 133 7.12 -0.61 -6.24
CA THR A 133 8.39 -1.33 -6.10
C THR A 133 8.76 -1.56 -4.63
N ALA A 134 8.51 -0.58 -3.77
CA ALA A 134 8.74 -0.68 -2.34
C ALA A 134 7.81 -1.73 -1.69
N SER A 135 6.53 -1.72 -2.04
CA SER A 135 5.57 -2.71 -1.52
C SER A 135 5.89 -4.12 -2.00
N ALA A 136 6.29 -4.30 -3.26
CA ALA A 136 6.75 -5.58 -3.78
C ALA A 136 8.01 -6.09 -3.06
N ALA A 137 8.97 -5.20 -2.77
CA ALA A 137 10.17 -5.54 -2.00
C ALA A 137 9.84 -5.96 -0.56
N LEU A 138 8.90 -5.26 0.10
CA LEU A 138 8.42 -5.62 1.44
C LEU A 138 7.72 -6.99 1.45
N ALA A 139 6.82 -7.24 0.49
CA ALA A 139 6.14 -8.52 0.36
C ALA A 139 7.13 -9.67 0.08
N ALA A 140 8.14 -9.45 -0.77
CA ALA A 140 9.20 -10.43 -1.02
C ALA A 140 10.01 -10.72 0.25
N ARG A 141 10.31 -9.70 1.07
CA ARG A 141 10.99 -9.86 2.35
C ARG A 141 10.15 -10.62 3.36
N GLU A 142 8.85 -10.35 3.45
CA GLU A 142 7.93 -11.07 4.35
C GLU A 142 7.86 -12.57 3.99
N GLN A 143 7.70 -12.87 2.70
CA GLN A 143 7.70 -14.26 2.22
C GLN A 143 9.04 -14.95 2.50
N SER A 144 10.15 -14.24 2.26
CA SER A 144 11.50 -14.71 2.56
C SER A 144 11.66 -15.05 4.05
N LEU A 145 11.16 -14.20 4.95
CA LEU A 145 11.19 -14.44 6.39
C LEU A 145 10.40 -15.70 6.75
N ARG A 146 9.16 -15.83 6.26
CA ARG A 146 8.30 -16.99 6.54
C ARG A 146 8.92 -18.30 6.07
N ILE A 147 9.46 -18.33 4.85
CA ILE A 147 10.11 -19.53 4.29
C ILE A 147 11.39 -19.84 5.07
N GLY A 148 12.20 -18.82 5.36
CA GLY A 148 13.47 -18.98 6.06
C GLY A 148 13.32 -19.47 7.51
N THR A 149 12.38 -18.89 8.27
CA THR A 149 12.11 -19.32 9.65
C THR A 149 11.61 -20.75 9.70
N GLN A 150 10.67 -21.11 8.81
CA GLN A 150 10.16 -22.48 8.73
C GLN A 150 11.27 -23.47 8.35
N ALA A 151 12.16 -23.12 7.43
CA ALA A 151 13.29 -23.97 7.07
C ALA A 151 14.30 -24.16 8.22
N VAL A 152 14.50 -23.14 9.07
CA VAL A 152 15.32 -23.27 10.28
C VAL A 152 14.64 -24.15 11.33
N ILE A 153 13.33 -23.95 11.56
CA ILE A 153 12.54 -24.77 12.51
C ILE A 153 12.51 -26.24 12.08
N ALA A 154 12.33 -26.51 10.79
CA ALA A 154 12.34 -27.85 10.23
C ALA A 154 13.74 -28.49 10.16
N GLU A 155 14.78 -27.79 10.64
CA GLU A 155 16.19 -28.19 10.58
C GLU A 155 16.73 -28.43 9.15
N GLU A 156 16.07 -27.87 8.13
CA GLU A 156 16.59 -27.86 6.75
C GLU A 156 17.81 -26.92 6.65
N LEU A 157 17.72 -25.77 7.32
CA LEU A 157 18.78 -24.77 7.46
C LEU A 157 19.24 -24.68 8.91
N THR A 158 20.54 -24.48 9.10
CA THR A 158 21.15 -24.26 10.41
C THR A 158 22.20 -23.16 10.35
N TYR A 159 22.52 -22.60 11.50
CA TYR A 159 23.55 -21.57 11.62
C TYR A 159 24.95 -22.16 11.45
N SER A 160 25.77 -21.46 10.68
CA SER A 160 27.18 -21.73 10.51
C SER A 160 27.98 -20.65 11.24
N PRO A 161 28.69 -21.00 12.33
CA PRO A 161 29.57 -20.07 13.03
C PRO A 161 30.66 -19.55 12.09
N PRO A 162 31.15 -18.32 12.30
CA PRO A 162 32.27 -17.79 11.53
C PRO A 162 33.51 -18.67 11.72
N SER A 163 34.23 -18.93 10.63
CA SER A 163 35.52 -19.61 10.62
C SER A 163 36.59 -18.73 9.97
N ALA A 164 37.87 -19.12 10.07
CA ALA A 164 38.95 -18.37 9.42
C ALA A 164 38.78 -18.27 7.88
N GLU A 165 38.08 -19.22 7.28
CA GLU A 165 37.87 -19.30 5.83
C GLU A 165 36.52 -18.71 5.38
N ARG A 166 35.53 -18.62 6.27
CA ARG A 166 34.14 -18.24 5.90
C ARG A 166 33.48 -17.34 6.94
N PRO A 167 32.79 -16.27 6.49
CA PRO A 167 31.99 -15.44 7.39
C PRO A 167 30.81 -16.23 7.95
N GLU A 168 30.19 -15.71 9.02
CA GLU A 168 28.97 -16.28 9.59
C GLU A 168 27.87 -16.39 8.54
N GLY A 169 27.03 -17.43 8.64
CA GLY A 169 26.00 -17.65 7.64
C GLY A 169 25.08 -18.82 7.91
N LEU A 170 24.42 -19.28 6.84
CA LEU A 170 23.52 -20.43 6.86
C LEU A 170 24.18 -21.61 6.15
N THR A 171 24.05 -22.79 6.75
CA THR A 171 24.43 -24.09 6.17
C THR A 171 23.26 -25.05 6.23
N TRP A 172 23.36 -26.18 5.56
CA TRP A 172 22.32 -27.21 5.59
C TRP A 172 22.32 -27.93 6.94
N GLY A 173 21.14 -28.08 7.53
CA GLY A 173 20.94 -28.80 8.80
C GLY A 173 20.78 -30.30 8.62
N ARG A 174 20.24 -30.97 9.66
CA ARG A 174 20.04 -32.42 9.70
C ARG A 174 19.03 -32.87 8.64
N ASN A 175 17.95 -32.11 8.48
CA ASN A 175 16.88 -32.38 7.52
C ASN A 175 17.16 -31.71 6.17
N LYS A 176 18.41 -31.73 5.71
CA LYS A 176 18.80 -31.14 4.42
C LYS A 176 17.91 -31.67 3.29
N PRO A 177 17.33 -30.78 2.44
CA PRO A 177 16.53 -31.22 1.30
C PRO A 177 17.34 -32.10 0.35
N LYS A 178 16.80 -33.28 0.02
CA LYS A 178 17.45 -34.25 -0.88
C LYS A 178 17.65 -33.65 -2.28
N SER A 179 16.63 -32.98 -2.81
CA SER A 179 16.67 -32.42 -4.16
C SER A 179 17.56 -31.16 -4.26
N LYS A 180 18.38 -31.08 -5.31
CA LYS A 180 19.21 -29.89 -5.61
C LYS A 180 18.33 -28.66 -5.92
N LYS A 181 17.26 -28.87 -6.69
CA LYS A 181 16.30 -27.82 -7.06
C LYS A 181 15.69 -27.12 -5.84
N ARG A 182 15.32 -27.88 -4.79
CA ARG A 182 14.78 -27.30 -3.55
C ARG A 182 15.82 -26.46 -2.81
N ARG A 183 17.08 -26.90 -2.81
CA ARG A 183 18.19 -26.17 -2.18
C ARG A 183 18.46 -24.83 -2.86
N GLU A 184 18.51 -24.83 -4.19
CA GLU A 184 18.67 -23.61 -4.99
C GLU A 184 17.49 -22.66 -4.77
N TRP A 185 16.26 -23.18 -4.83
CA TRP A 185 15.04 -22.41 -4.58
C TRP A 185 15.01 -21.79 -3.17
N LEU A 186 15.42 -22.54 -2.14
CA LEU A 186 15.48 -22.01 -0.78
C LEU A 186 16.48 -20.87 -0.68
N MET A 187 17.70 -21.04 -1.21
CA MET A 187 18.74 -20.01 -1.16
C MET A 187 18.32 -18.74 -1.91
N GLU A 188 17.64 -18.87 -3.04
CA GLU A 188 17.11 -17.73 -3.78
C GLU A 188 15.99 -17.02 -3.00
N LYS A 189 15.03 -17.78 -2.45
CA LYS A 189 13.87 -17.22 -1.76
C LYS A 189 14.20 -16.58 -0.41
N ILE A 190 15.25 -17.02 0.26
CA ILE A 190 15.68 -16.43 1.53
C ILE A 190 16.56 -15.18 1.35
N GLN A 191 17.05 -14.91 0.14
CA GLN A 191 18.02 -13.85 -0.11
C GLN A 191 17.53 -12.46 0.36
N PRO A 192 16.27 -12.05 0.14
CA PRO A 192 15.78 -10.72 0.57
C PRO A 192 15.81 -10.49 2.09
N ALA A 193 15.80 -11.56 2.90
CA ALA A 193 15.83 -11.48 4.36
C ALA A 193 16.97 -12.29 5.00
N ARG A 194 18.03 -12.60 4.24
CA ARG A 194 19.09 -13.54 4.63
C ARG A 194 19.72 -13.19 5.98
N ASP A 195 20.11 -11.94 6.19
CA ASP A 195 20.82 -11.51 7.40
C ASP A 195 19.96 -11.66 8.66
N TRP A 196 18.67 -11.37 8.54
CA TRP A 196 17.72 -11.58 9.63
C TRP A 196 17.58 -13.07 9.95
N ILE A 197 17.47 -13.92 8.91
CA ILE A 197 17.36 -15.38 9.07
C ILE A 197 18.63 -15.95 9.70
N VAL A 198 19.82 -15.43 9.36
CA VAL A 198 21.09 -15.77 10.03
C VAL A 198 21.00 -15.46 11.53
N GLY A 199 20.50 -14.28 11.91
CA GLY A 199 20.30 -13.90 13.30
C GLY A 199 19.33 -14.82 14.04
N PHE A 200 18.22 -15.20 13.40
CA PHE A 200 17.26 -16.16 13.94
C PHE A 200 17.91 -17.55 14.14
N ALA A 201 18.58 -18.06 13.11
CA ALA A 201 19.27 -19.34 13.15
C ALA A 201 20.39 -19.38 14.21
N ARG A 202 21.09 -18.27 14.43
CA ARG A 202 22.11 -18.14 15.50
C ARG A 202 21.48 -18.31 16.88
N THR A 203 20.30 -17.75 17.08
CA THR A 203 19.56 -17.83 18.35
C THR A 203 19.09 -19.27 18.61
N THR A 204 18.48 -19.92 17.61
CA THR A 204 18.04 -21.32 17.74
C THR A 204 19.21 -22.27 17.95
N PHE A 205 20.32 -22.07 17.23
CA PHE A 205 21.55 -22.84 17.43
C PHE A 205 22.10 -22.70 18.85
N GLY A 206 22.10 -21.48 19.41
CA GLY A 206 22.50 -21.23 20.79
C GLY A 206 21.64 -21.97 21.81
N LEU A 207 20.31 -22.02 21.59
CA LEU A 207 19.38 -22.78 22.41
C LEU A 207 19.63 -24.29 22.31
N HIS A 208 19.75 -24.83 21.10
CA HIS A 208 20.03 -26.26 20.89
C HIS A 208 21.34 -26.69 21.57
N LYS A 209 22.39 -25.85 21.49
CA LYS A 209 23.67 -26.12 22.17
C LYS A 209 23.51 -26.14 23.69
N ARG A 210 22.70 -25.25 24.27
CA ARG A 210 22.41 -25.23 25.72
C ARG A 210 21.63 -26.46 26.15
N ILE A 211 20.61 -26.85 25.38
CA ILE A 211 19.80 -28.05 25.63
C ILE A 211 20.69 -29.29 25.58
N ALA A 212 21.48 -29.45 24.50
CA ALA A 212 22.41 -30.57 24.37
C ALA A 212 23.44 -30.63 25.51
N ALA A 213 23.97 -29.48 25.95
CA ALA A 213 24.90 -29.43 27.08
C ALA A 213 24.23 -29.80 28.43
N LYS A 214 22.97 -29.40 28.64
CA LYS A 214 22.19 -29.81 29.83
C LYS A 214 21.93 -31.31 29.82
N LEU A 215 21.47 -31.85 28.69
CA LEU A 215 21.17 -33.26 28.52
C LEU A 215 22.44 -34.12 28.71
N ALA A 216 23.56 -33.73 28.11
CA ALA A 216 24.85 -34.40 28.32
C ALA A 216 25.30 -34.39 29.79
N LYS A 217 25.07 -33.29 30.53
CA LYS A 217 25.34 -33.23 31.98
C LYS A 217 24.41 -34.13 32.78
N GLN A 218 23.13 -34.22 32.42
CA GLN A 218 22.17 -35.12 33.06
C GLN A 218 22.56 -36.58 32.81
N GLN A 219 22.90 -36.94 31.57
CA GLN A 219 23.40 -38.27 31.20
C GLN A 219 24.67 -38.63 31.98
N ALA A 220 25.64 -37.72 32.08
CA ALA A 220 26.86 -37.95 32.85
C ALA A 220 26.58 -38.16 34.35
N ARG A 221 25.64 -37.41 34.93
CA ARG A 221 25.20 -37.59 36.32
C ARG A 221 24.49 -38.92 36.52
N ALA A 222 23.57 -39.28 35.63
CA ALA A 222 22.84 -40.54 35.68
C ALA A 222 23.79 -41.73 35.56
N ALA A 223 24.76 -41.68 34.64
CA ALA A 223 25.79 -42.69 34.50
C ALA A 223 26.63 -42.85 35.79
N ALA A 224 27.07 -41.75 36.39
CA ALA A 224 27.83 -41.79 37.64
C ALA A 224 27.02 -42.41 38.80
N ILE A 225 25.72 -42.13 38.88
CA ILE A 225 24.83 -42.74 39.89
C ILE A 225 24.66 -44.24 39.61
N ILE A 226 24.45 -44.65 38.35
CA ILE A 226 24.35 -46.06 37.97
C ILE A 226 25.62 -46.82 38.37
N ASP A 227 26.80 -46.25 38.11
CA ASP A 227 28.07 -46.88 38.45
C ASP A 227 28.25 -46.99 39.97
N PHE A 228 27.83 -45.97 40.73
CA PHE A 228 27.85 -46.00 42.19
C PHE A 228 26.91 -47.06 42.78
N GLU A 229 25.67 -47.15 42.30
CA GLU A 229 24.69 -48.15 42.75
C GLU A 229 25.15 -49.57 42.43
N LYS A 230 25.71 -49.78 41.23
CA LYS A 230 26.31 -51.07 40.84
C LYS A 230 27.47 -51.45 41.75
N ALA A 231 28.33 -50.50 42.14
CA ALA A 231 29.42 -50.75 43.07
C ALA A 231 28.92 -51.17 44.47
N GLN A 232 27.70 -50.78 44.84
CA GLN A 232 27.04 -51.19 46.08
C GLN A 232 26.17 -52.45 45.95
N ASN A 233 26.20 -53.14 44.80
CA ASN A 233 25.30 -54.27 44.48
C ASN A 233 23.80 -53.93 44.59
N GLN A 234 23.44 -52.65 44.40
CA GLN A 234 22.06 -52.21 44.34
C GLN A 234 21.59 -52.10 42.89
N THR A 235 20.31 -52.36 42.65
CA THR A 235 19.71 -52.17 41.33
C THR A 235 19.47 -50.69 41.08
N PRO A 236 20.10 -50.07 40.05
CA PRO A 236 19.94 -48.65 39.79
C PRO A 236 18.48 -48.31 39.43
N PRO A 237 17.99 -47.11 39.78
CA PRO A 237 16.63 -46.69 39.45
C PRO A 237 16.37 -46.73 37.94
N LYS A 238 15.21 -47.25 37.53
CA LYS A 238 14.81 -47.33 36.10
C LYS A 238 14.87 -45.96 35.41
N SER A 239 14.52 -44.88 36.11
CA SER A 239 14.61 -43.52 35.59
C SER A 239 16.02 -43.10 35.18
N MET A 240 17.05 -43.52 35.93
CA MET A 240 18.45 -43.21 35.58
C MET A 240 18.92 -44.05 34.38
N LEU A 241 18.48 -45.31 34.31
CA LEU A 241 18.73 -46.17 33.16
C LEU A 241 18.07 -45.61 31.89
N ASP A 242 16.84 -45.13 31.99
CA ASP A 242 16.12 -44.49 30.89
C ASP A 242 16.84 -43.22 30.39
N ILE A 243 17.36 -42.38 31.30
CA ILE A 243 18.12 -41.17 30.94
C ILE A 243 19.40 -41.49 30.15
N VAL A 244 20.11 -42.57 30.52
CA VAL A 244 21.34 -43.00 29.82
C VAL A 244 21.02 -43.75 28.52
N ASN A 245 19.92 -44.50 28.49
CA ASN A 245 19.49 -45.30 27.34
C ASN A 245 18.62 -44.54 26.33
N LEU A 246 18.28 -43.27 26.60
CA LEU A 246 17.67 -42.33 25.66
C LEU A 246 18.64 -42.01 24.51
N ASN A 247 18.92 -43.01 23.69
CA ASN A 247 19.41 -42.83 22.34
C ASN A 247 18.18 -42.69 21.42
N GLU A 248 18.02 -41.48 20.90
CA GLU A 248 17.31 -41.16 19.64
C GLU A 248 15.78 -41.28 19.54
N ALA A 249 15.06 -41.77 20.54
CA ALA A 249 13.62 -41.51 20.60
C ALA A 249 13.40 -40.15 21.25
N GLY A 250 12.89 -39.18 20.49
CA GLY A 250 12.36 -37.93 21.06
C GLY A 250 11.35 -38.26 22.16
N PRO A 251 11.12 -37.36 23.13
CA PRO A 251 10.09 -37.59 24.12
C PRO A 251 8.78 -37.76 23.36
N ASP A 252 8.30 -39.01 23.27
CA ASP A 252 6.91 -39.26 22.90
C ASP A 252 6.07 -38.44 23.88
N ASP A 253 5.08 -37.73 23.32
CA ASP A 253 4.09 -36.85 23.96
C ASP A 253 3.27 -37.53 25.09
N GLU A 254 3.66 -38.71 25.54
CA GLU A 254 3.13 -39.34 26.73
C GLU A 254 3.78 -38.68 27.96
N LEU A 255 3.09 -37.66 28.46
CA LEU A 255 3.10 -37.22 29.86
C LEU A 255 3.39 -38.41 30.78
N ARG A 256 4.65 -38.68 31.12
CA ARG A 256 4.93 -39.65 32.18
C ARG A 256 4.42 -38.99 33.47
N PRO A 257 3.35 -39.50 34.09
CA PRO A 257 2.84 -38.88 35.29
C PRO A 257 3.95 -38.92 36.34
N ILE A 258 4.34 -37.75 36.85
CA ILE A 258 5.20 -37.69 38.04
C ILE A 258 4.45 -38.45 39.13
N PRO A 259 5.03 -39.51 39.72
CA PRO A 259 4.30 -40.38 40.63
C PRO A 259 3.67 -39.59 41.78
N GLY A 260 2.35 -39.73 41.96
CA GLY A 260 1.59 -39.01 42.98
C GLY A 260 1.25 -37.56 42.63
N ALA A 261 1.80 -36.98 41.56
CA ALA A 261 1.42 -35.64 41.12
C ALA A 261 0.09 -35.68 40.35
N TRP A 262 -0.70 -34.62 40.53
CA TRP A 262 -2.01 -34.46 39.92
C TRP A 262 -2.02 -33.23 39.01
N ALA A 263 -2.22 -33.46 37.72
CA ALA A 263 -2.45 -32.40 36.74
C ALA A 263 -3.92 -32.44 36.30
N VAL A 264 -4.52 -31.27 36.07
CA VAL A 264 -5.88 -31.19 35.53
C VAL A 264 -5.83 -31.44 34.03
N PRO A 265 -6.49 -32.50 33.52
CA PRO A 265 -6.59 -32.74 32.08
C PRO A 265 -7.40 -31.63 31.39
N THR A 266 -7.06 -31.31 30.14
CA THR A 266 -7.71 -30.22 29.39
C THR A 266 -9.20 -30.49 29.13
N ASP A 267 -9.61 -31.75 29.13
CA ASP A 267 -10.97 -32.23 28.87
C ASP A 267 -11.82 -32.43 30.14
N PHE A 268 -11.28 -32.10 31.32
CA PHE A 268 -12.06 -32.12 32.56
C PHE A 268 -13.05 -30.96 32.60
N THR A 269 -14.34 -31.28 32.65
CA THR A 269 -15.37 -30.28 32.98
C THR A 269 -15.34 -29.96 34.47
N VAL A 270 -15.86 -28.79 34.86
CA VAL A 270 -15.87 -28.34 36.26
C VAL A 270 -16.62 -29.32 37.17
N GLU A 271 -17.71 -29.92 36.66
CA GLU A 271 -18.52 -30.88 37.41
C GLU A 271 -17.76 -32.19 37.64
N ARG A 272 -17.06 -32.70 36.61
CA ARG A 272 -16.23 -33.91 36.71
C ARG A 272 -15.06 -33.70 37.66
N LEU A 273 -14.48 -32.50 37.64
CA LEU A 273 -13.41 -32.12 38.55
C LEU A 273 -13.91 -32.10 40.00
N ASP A 274 -15.05 -31.47 40.28
CA ASP A 274 -15.64 -31.39 41.62
C ASP A 274 -16.04 -32.77 42.16
N GLU A 275 -16.59 -33.63 41.31
CA GLU A 275 -16.94 -35.01 41.63
C GLU A 275 -15.69 -35.86 41.93
N HIS A 276 -14.65 -35.72 41.11
CA HIS A 276 -13.38 -36.41 41.34
C HIS A 276 -12.74 -35.98 42.66
N LEU A 277 -12.64 -34.67 42.91
CA LEU A 277 -12.13 -34.12 44.16
C LEU A 277 -12.95 -34.58 45.35
N ARG A 278 -14.29 -34.69 45.22
CA ARG A 278 -15.17 -35.28 46.25
C ARG A 278 -14.82 -36.73 46.57
N GLY A 279 -14.35 -37.49 45.60
CA GLY A 279 -13.94 -38.87 45.82
C GLY A 279 -12.63 -39.03 46.61
N LEU A 280 -11.77 -38.00 46.63
CA LEU A 280 -10.47 -38.08 47.30
C LEU A 280 -10.60 -37.96 48.82
N THR A 281 -9.82 -38.74 49.56
CA THR A 281 -9.67 -38.59 51.02
C THR A 281 -8.79 -37.38 51.37
N ASN A 282 -8.80 -36.92 52.62
CA ASN A 282 -7.89 -35.85 53.06
C ASN A 282 -6.42 -36.28 52.92
N THR A 283 -6.16 -37.56 53.13
CA THR A 283 -4.85 -38.17 52.93
C THR A 283 -4.41 -38.09 51.46
N ASP A 284 -5.28 -38.47 50.52
CA ASP A 284 -5.00 -38.40 49.08
C ASP A 284 -4.72 -36.97 48.63
N ILE A 285 -5.49 -35.98 49.13
CA ILE A 285 -5.25 -34.57 48.81
C ILE A 285 -3.86 -34.14 49.28
N CYS A 286 -3.47 -34.53 50.50
CA CYS A 286 -2.14 -34.18 51.03
C CYS A 286 -1.01 -34.90 50.29
N ASP A 287 -1.17 -36.19 49.98
CA ASP A 287 -0.18 -36.98 49.24
C ASP A 287 -0.03 -36.50 47.80
N ALA A 288 -1.10 -35.99 47.18
CA ALA A 288 -1.05 -35.42 45.84
C ALA A 288 -0.45 -34.02 45.79
N TYR A 289 -0.66 -33.19 46.83
CA TYR A 289 -0.32 -31.77 46.78
C TYR A 289 1.18 -31.49 46.61
N ALA A 290 2.03 -32.10 47.44
CA ALA A 290 3.48 -31.83 47.38
C ALA A 290 4.12 -32.29 46.05
N PRO A 291 3.88 -33.52 45.55
CA PRO A 291 4.32 -33.92 44.22
C PRO A 291 3.77 -33.04 43.10
N THR A 292 2.53 -32.54 43.23
CA THR A 292 1.93 -31.62 42.24
C THR A 292 2.62 -30.26 42.20
N ARG A 293 2.93 -29.69 43.38
CA ARG A 293 3.71 -28.46 43.48
C ARG A 293 5.10 -28.63 42.87
N ASP A 294 5.80 -29.68 43.28
CA ASP A 294 7.14 -29.97 42.80
C ASP A 294 7.12 -30.24 41.27
N ALA A 295 6.11 -30.93 40.77
CA ALA A 295 5.88 -31.14 39.34
C ALA A 295 5.68 -29.83 38.57
N ALA A 296 4.92 -28.88 39.12
CA ALA A 296 4.74 -27.56 38.53
C ALA A 296 6.07 -26.78 38.44
N ASP A 297 6.95 -26.93 39.43
CA ASP A 297 8.25 -26.26 39.46
C ASP A 297 9.30 -26.94 38.56
N PHE A 298 9.23 -28.26 38.39
CA PHE A 298 10.18 -29.05 37.60
C PHE A 298 9.76 -29.31 36.16
N ALA A 299 8.50 -29.10 35.78
CA ALA A 299 8.05 -29.29 34.40
C ALA A 299 8.75 -28.31 33.44
N GLU A 300 9.29 -28.82 32.33
CA GLU A 300 10.04 -28.00 31.35
C GLU A 300 9.12 -27.27 30.35
N HIS A 301 7.87 -27.73 30.19
CA HIS A 301 6.91 -27.18 29.24
C HIS A 301 5.86 -26.31 29.94
N ASP A 302 5.63 -25.10 29.42
CA ASP A 302 4.73 -24.10 30.01
C ASP A 302 3.28 -24.59 30.09
N ASP A 303 2.80 -25.34 29.11
CA ASP A 303 1.44 -25.88 29.09
C ASP A 303 1.22 -26.93 30.19
N ILE A 304 2.22 -27.78 30.44
CA ILE A 304 2.22 -28.77 31.52
C ILE A 304 2.31 -28.08 32.88
N GLN A 305 3.16 -27.06 33.02
CA GLN A 305 3.24 -26.24 34.25
C GLN A 305 1.87 -25.64 34.59
N VAL A 306 1.16 -25.08 33.61
CA VAL A 306 -0.18 -24.52 33.82
C VAL A 306 -1.15 -25.57 34.34
N ARG A 307 -1.12 -26.80 33.82
CA ARG A 307 -1.99 -27.89 34.29
C ARG A 307 -1.69 -28.35 35.71
N TYR A 308 -0.41 -28.45 36.09
CA TYR A 308 -0.03 -28.78 37.46
C TYR A 308 -0.36 -27.65 38.44
N ARG A 309 -0.18 -26.38 38.04
CA ARG A 309 -0.62 -25.23 38.86
C ARG A 309 -2.13 -25.20 39.05
N ALA A 310 -2.90 -25.51 38.01
CA ALA A 310 -4.35 -25.66 38.13
C ALA A 310 -4.72 -26.80 39.09
N GLY A 311 -4.04 -27.95 39.00
CA GLY A 311 -4.22 -29.06 39.94
C GLY A 311 -3.89 -28.67 41.37
N GLN A 312 -2.74 -28.04 41.59
CA GLN A 312 -2.34 -27.54 42.91
C GLN A 312 -3.40 -26.59 43.49
N HIS A 313 -3.92 -25.69 42.67
CA HIS A 313 -4.94 -24.73 43.08
C HIS A 313 -6.22 -25.44 43.52
N HIS A 314 -6.75 -26.37 42.71
CA HIS A 314 -7.99 -27.06 43.05
C HIS A 314 -7.85 -28.01 44.25
N LEU A 315 -6.67 -28.63 44.46
CA LEU A 315 -6.40 -29.36 45.71
C LEU A 315 -6.43 -28.43 46.92
N ALA A 316 -5.85 -27.23 46.81
CA ALA A 316 -5.87 -26.23 47.88
C ALA A 316 -7.29 -25.70 48.16
N GLU A 317 -8.08 -25.44 47.13
CA GLU A 317 -9.48 -25.03 47.26
C GLU A 317 -10.32 -26.12 47.93
N GLU A 318 -10.17 -27.38 47.49
CA GLU A 318 -10.92 -28.49 48.08
C GLU A 318 -10.51 -28.74 49.53
N ALA A 319 -9.22 -28.61 49.86
CA ALA A 319 -8.78 -28.66 51.25
C ALA A 319 -9.38 -27.54 52.09
N ALA A 320 -9.44 -26.30 51.57
CA ALA A 320 -10.10 -25.19 52.26
C ALA A 320 -11.61 -25.43 52.47
N ARG A 321 -12.29 -26.02 51.49
CA ARG A 321 -13.70 -26.45 51.61
C ARG A 321 -13.93 -27.41 52.75
N ARG A 322 -12.94 -28.28 53.02
CA ARG A 322 -12.99 -29.24 54.14
C ARG A 322 -12.44 -28.67 55.45
N GLY A 323 -11.75 -27.54 55.43
CA GLY A 323 -10.98 -27.05 56.59
C GLY A 323 -9.71 -27.87 56.84
N LEU A 324 -9.14 -28.49 55.80
CA LEU A 324 -7.89 -29.22 55.83
C LEU A 324 -6.71 -28.26 55.57
N VAL A 325 -5.76 -28.22 56.50
CA VAL A 325 -4.49 -27.49 56.32
C VAL A 325 -3.47 -28.46 55.73
N ILE A 326 -3.34 -28.44 54.40
CA ILE A 326 -2.54 -29.42 53.63
C ILE A 326 -1.10 -29.54 54.14
N GLU A 327 -0.40 -28.42 54.34
CA GLU A 327 1.02 -28.40 54.73
C GLU A 327 1.26 -28.98 56.14
N LEU A 328 0.29 -28.83 57.05
CA LEU A 328 0.36 -29.39 58.41
C LEU A 328 -0.28 -30.79 58.50
N ARG A 329 -1.01 -31.19 57.45
CA ARG A 329 -1.85 -32.40 57.41
C ARG A 329 -2.84 -32.48 58.58
N GLU A 330 -3.43 -31.34 58.93
CA GLU A 330 -4.40 -31.23 60.02
C GLU A 330 -5.79 -30.85 59.51
N HIS A 331 -6.81 -31.60 59.93
CA HIS A 331 -8.19 -31.34 59.56
C HIS A 331 -8.93 -30.60 60.68
N HIS A 332 -9.37 -29.37 60.37
CA HIS A 332 -10.09 -28.46 61.27
C HIS A 332 -11.49 -28.17 60.69
N PRO A 333 -12.48 -29.07 60.87
CA PRO A 333 -13.79 -28.93 60.22
C PRO A 333 -14.54 -27.65 60.62
N GLY A 334 -14.25 -27.08 61.79
CA GLY A 334 -14.82 -25.78 62.22
C GLY A 334 -14.30 -24.57 61.43
N GLN A 335 -13.22 -24.72 60.67
CA GLN A 335 -12.64 -23.70 59.78
C GLN A 335 -12.97 -23.95 58.31
N ALA A 336 -13.77 -24.98 58.01
CA ALA A 336 -14.16 -25.32 56.65
C ALA A 336 -15.02 -24.23 56.00
N THR A 337 -14.75 -23.93 54.73
CA THR A 337 -15.63 -23.01 53.97
C THR A 337 -16.94 -23.69 53.55
N ASP A 338 -16.97 -25.03 53.49
CA ASP A 338 -18.16 -25.84 53.28
C ASP A 338 -18.30 -26.90 54.40
N ALA A 339 -19.14 -26.59 55.38
CA ALA A 339 -19.40 -27.48 56.51
C ALA A 339 -19.96 -28.85 56.09
N GLY A 340 -20.71 -28.92 54.99
CA GLY A 340 -21.26 -30.18 54.47
C GLY A 340 -20.15 -31.08 53.93
N ARG A 341 -19.23 -30.51 53.15
CA ARG A 341 -18.04 -31.22 52.64
C ARG A 341 -17.12 -31.70 53.78
N ALA A 342 -16.89 -30.87 54.80
CA ALA A 342 -16.01 -31.22 55.92
C ALA A 342 -16.49 -32.46 56.70
N LEU A 343 -17.81 -32.61 56.88
CA LEU A 343 -18.40 -33.74 57.60
C LEU A 343 -18.24 -35.08 56.88
N LEU A 344 -18.09 -35.06 55.55
CA LEU A 344 -17.95 -36.28 54.73
C LEU A 344 -16.54 -36.87 54.78
N HIS A 345 -15.53 -36.08 55.14
CA HIS A 345 -14.12 -36.47 55.10
C HIS A 345 -13.47 -36.27 56.48
N THR A 346 -13.63 -37.25 57.36
CA THR A 346 -13.13 -37.19 58.75
C THR A 346 -11.73 -37.79 58.92
N ASP A 347 -11.11 -38.28 57.85
CA ASP A 347 -9.77 -38.85 57.94
C ASP A 347 -8.76 -37.75 58.30
N SER A 348 -7.91 -38.06 59.29
CA SER A 348 -6.77 -37.23 59.66
C SER A 348 -5.53 -37.88 59.05
N PRO A 349 -4.86 -37.24 58.08
CA PRO A 349 -3.68 -37.85 57.48
C PRO A 349 -2.60 -38.07 58.55
N PRO A 350 -1.79 -39.13 58.44
CA PRO A 350 -0.69 -39.33 59.35
C PRO A 350 0.26 -38.14 59.29
N ARG A 351 0.52 -37.53 60.46
CA ARG A 351 1.52 -36.47 60.59
C ARG A 351 2.84 -36.99 60.03
N ALA A 352 3.48 -36.20 59.17
CA ALA A 352 4.78 -36.56 58.62
C ALA A 352 5.76 -36.79 59.78
N LEU A 353 6.37 -37.98 59.82
CA LEU A 353 7.42 -38.26 60.78
C LEU A 353 8.61 -37.36 60.45
N HIS A 354 8.81 -36.31 61.24
CA HIS A 354 10.02 -35.52 61.17
C HIS A 354 11.20 -36.37 61.66
N VAL A 355 11.91 -36.98 60.71
CA VAL A 355 13.17 -37.68 61.01
C VAL A 355 14.24 -36.62 61.26
N ILE A 356 14.40 -36.22 62.52
CA ILE A 356 15.53 -35.40 62.96
C ILE A 356 16.77 -36.29 62.91
N ARG A 357 17.57 -36.19 61.83
CA ARG A 357 18.89 -36.82 61.78
C ARG A 357 19.84 -36.04 62.68
N THR A 358 20.02 -36.49 63.91
CA THR A 358 21.14 -36.04 64.76
C THR A 358 22.45 -36.46 64.12
N ASN A 359 23.20 -35.48 63.63
CA ASN A 359 24.49 -35.71 62.99
C ASN A 359 25.54 -36.00 64.08
N HIS A 360 25.67 -37.25 64.51
CA HIS A 360 26.57 -37.66 65.60
C HIS A 360 28.08 -37.46 65.29
N ALA A 361 28.44 -37.04 64.07
CA ALA A 361 29.82 -36.83 63.65
C ALA A 361 30.51 -35.57 64.24
N ARG A 362 29.84 -34.78 65.09
CA ARG A 362 30.41 -33.54 65.69
C ARG A 362 30.44 -33.47 67.22
N GLU A 363 30.24 -34.57 67.94
CA GLU A 363 30.61 -34.60 69.36
C GLU A 363 32.08 -35.00 69.51
N ARG A 364 32.98 -34.02 69.43
CA ARG A 364 34.30 -34.15 70.04
C ARG A 364 34.11 -34.19 71.56
N ARG A 365 34.14 -35.39 72.16
CA ARG A 365 34.45 -35.54 73.57
C ARG A 365 35.82 -34.89 73.83
N ARG A 366 35.82 -33.70 74.43
CA ARG A 366 36.99 -33.24 75.19
C ARG A 366 36.94 -33.98 76.51
N GLY A 367 38.03 -34.69 76.82
CA GLY A 367 38.15 -35.45 78.06
C GLY A 367 38.14 -34.56 79.30
N SER A 368 37.58 -35.13 80.35
CA SER A 368 38.05 -35.05 81.74
C SER A 368 37.49 -36.27 82.47
#